data_AF-A0A9D1PUW3-F1
#
_entry.id   AF-A0A9D1PUW3-F1
#
_cell.length_a   1.000
_cell.length_b   1.000
_cell.length_c   1.000
_cell.angle_alpha   90.00
_cell.angle_beta   90.00
_cell.angle_gamma   90.00
#
_symmetry.space_group_name_H-M   'P 1'
#
loop_
_entity.id
_entity.type
_entity.pdbx_description
1 polymer ?
#
loop_
_entity_poly.entity_id
_entity_poly.type
_entity_poly.pdbx_seq_one_letter_code
_entity_poly.pdbx_strand_id
1 'polypeptide(L)' 'MNLFSIFRNLVSIPSVSGRETEIKKHICSFFFSIGYRKDEDEKGNMLFYHRIGKKTPSSAGWR' A
#
# COMPACT_ATOMS: atom_id res chain seq x y z
N MET A 1 -3.73 -15.58 -9.85
CA MET A 1 -4.70 -14.65 -9.23
C MET A 1 -5.56 -14.04 -10.32
N ASN A 2 -6.89 -14.17 -10.25
CA ASN A 2 -7.81 -13.54 -11.21
C ASN A 2 -8.21 -12.14 -10.68
N LEU A 3 -8.07 -11.11 -11.51
CA LEU A 3 -8.38 -9.72 -11.15
C LEU A 3 -9.82 -9.55 -10.64
N PHE A 4 -10.77 -10.31 -11.20
CA PHE A 4 -12.18 -10.30 -10.77
C PHE A 4 -12.36 -10.74 -9.31
N SER A 5 -11.58 -11.71 -8.87
CA SER A 5 -11.65 -12.21 -7.49
C SER A 5 -11.16 -11.19 -6.46
N ILE A 6 -10.16 -10.39 -6.83
CA ILE A 6 -9.61 -9.31 -5.98
C ILE A 6 -10.66 -8.21 -5.82
N PHE A 7 -11.31 -7.78 -6.92
CA PHE A 7 -12.36 -6.77 -6.86
C PHE A 7 -13.58 -7.23 -6.04
N ARG A 8 -14.04 -8.47 -6.24
CA ARG A 8 -15.16 -9.01 -5.47
C ARG A 8 -14.86 -9.02 -3.96
N ASN A 9 -13.65 -9.40 -3.58
CA ASN A 9 -13.23 -9.41 -2.18
C ASN A 9 -13.16 -7.98 -1.62
N LEU A 10 -12.61 -7.02 -2.35
CA LEU A 10 -12.52 -5.63 -1.90
C LEU A 10 -13.89 -4.97 -1.72
N VAL A 11 -14.82 -5.15 -2.67
CA VAL A 11 -16.18 -4.60 -2.61
C VAL A 11 -17.02 -5.22 -1.49
N SER A 12 -16.70 -6.46 -1.09
CA SER A 12 -17.41 -7.13 0.01
C SER A 12 -17.04 -6.63 1.41
N ILE A 13 -15.94 -5.89 1.55
CA ILE A 13 -15.51 -5.35 2.85
C ILE A 13 -16.17 -3.97 3.04
N PRO A 14 -16.98 -3.78 4.10
CA PRO A 14 -17.61 -2.48 4.34
C PRO A 14 -16.55 -1.40 4.60
N SER A 15 -16.51 -0.37 3.75
CA SER A 15 -15.60 0.78 3.88
C SER A 15 -16.38 2.08 4.10
N VAL A 16 -17.04 2.19 5.25
CA VAL A 16 -17.68 3.44 5.67
C VAL A 16 -16.59 4.44 6.04
N SER A 17 -16.72 5.70 5.62
CA SER A 17 -15.79 6.79 5.98
C SER A 17 -15.60 6.84 7.50
N GLY A 18 -14.34 6.82 7.96
CA GLY A 18 -13.98 6.75 9.39
C GLY A 18 -13.94 5.34 10.00
N ARG A 19 -14.29 4.28 9.26
CA ARG A 19 -14.23 2.87 9.71
C ARG A 19 -13.54 1.95 8.69
N GLU A 20 -12.52 2.46 8.02
CA GLU A 20 -11.82 1.76 6.92
C GLU A 20 -10.74 0.79 7.42
N THR A 21 -10.61 0.55 8.73
CA THR A 21 -9.51 -0.23 9.31
C THR A 21 -9.38 -1.63 8.71
N GLU A 22 -10.50 -2.29 8.43
CA GLU A 22 -10.53 -3.66 7.91
C GLU A 22 -10.13 -3.73 6.43
N ILE A 23 -10.66 -2.84 5.59
CA ILE A 23 -10.26 -2.75 4.18
C ILE A 23 -8.79 -2.33 4.05
N LYS A 24 -8.31 -1.42 4.92
CA LYS A 24 -6.91 -1.01 4.97
C LYS A 24 -5.98 -2.19 5.28
N LYS A 25 -6.32 -3.03 6.26
CA LYS A 25 -5.55 -4.24 6.60
C LYS A 25 -5.48 -5.22 5.42
N HIS A 26 -6.61 -5.45 4.74
CA HIS A 26 -6.66 -6.36 3.60
C HIS A 26 -5.77 -5.88 2.44
N ILE A 27 -5.89 -4.60 2.08
CA ILE A 27 -5.05 -3.96 1.06
C ILE A 27 -3.57 -4.03 1.44
N CYS A 28 -3.21 -3.72 2.69
CA CYS A 28 -1.84 -3.82 3.18
C CYS A 28 -1.25 -5.22 3.02
N SER A 29 -1.99 -6.25 3.43
CA SER A 29 -1.55 -7.64 3.33
C SER A 29 -1.33 -8.05 1.88
N PHE A 30 -2.22 -7.63 0.98
CA PHE A 30 -2.09 -7.87 -0.44
C PHE A 30 -0.81 -7.24 -1.01
N PHE A 31 -0.62 -5.93 -0.82
CA PHE A 31 0.54 -5.22 -1.36
C PHE A 31 1.86 -5.68 -0.74
N PHE A 32 1.88 -6.05 0.54
CA PHE A 32 3.06 -6.62 1.18
C PHE A 32 3.43 -7.98 0.57
N SER A 33 2.44 -8.82 0.25
CA SER A 33 2.67 -10.13 -0.39
C SER A 33 3.33 -10.03 -1.77
N ILE A 34 3.14 -8.90 -2.46
CA ILE A 34 3.76 -8.60 -3.77
C ILE A 34 4.98 -7.67 -3.66
N GLY A 35 5.53 -7.48 -2.46
CA GLY A 35 6.82 -6.81 -2.24
C GLY A 35 6.77 -5.28 -2.15
N TYR A 36 5.59 -4.68 -2.04
CA TYR A 36 5.45 -3.24 -1.81
C TYR A 36 5.64 -2.90 -0.34
N ARG A 37 6.15 -1.70 -0.07
CA ARG A 37 6.17 -1.11 1.27
C ARG A 37 5.01 -0.12 1.41
N LYS A 38 4.55 0.04 2.64
CA LYS A 38 3.54 1.02 3.03
C LYS A 38 4.18 2.14 3.84
N ASP A 39 3.69 3.35 3.64
CA ASP A 39 3.76 4.46 4.60
C ASP A 39 2.35 5.00 4.86
N GLU A 40 2.15 5.72 5.97
CA GLU A 40 0.87 6.34 6.32
C GLU A 40 1.10 7.82 6.62
N ASP A 41 0.38 8.70 5.92
CA ASP A 41 0.48 10.14 6.16
C ASP A 41 -0.31 10.60 7.40
N GLU A 42 -0.14 11.85 7.81
CA GLU A 42 -0.83 12.43 8.97
C GLU A 42 -2.36 12.48 8.83
N LYS A 43 -2.90 12.28 7.63
CA LYS A 43 -4.34 12.23 7.34
C LYS A 43 -4.87 10.79 7.29
N GLY A 44 -4.01 9.79 7.54
CA GLY A 44 -4.36 8.37 7.51
C GLY A 44 -4.47 7.78 6.10
N ASN A 45 -3.94 8.46 5.08
CA ASN A 45 -3.84 7.92 3.73
C ASN A 45 -2.67 6.93 3.66
N MET A 46 -2.89 5.80 2.98
CA MET A 46 -1.86 4.79 2.80
C MET A 46 -1.13 5.01 1.47
N LEU A 47 0.19 5.16 1.53
CA LEU A 47 1.05 5.28 0.38
C LEU A 47 1.78 3.95 0.16
N PHE A 48 1.66 3.36 -1.03
CA PHE A 48 2.36 2.13 -1.39
C PHE A 48 3.44 2.40 -2.42
N TYR A 49 4.66 1.96 -2.15
CA TYR A 49 5.79 2.12 -3.06
C TYR A 49 6.49 0.79 -3.33
N HIS A 50 6.81 0.56 -4.60
CA HIS A 50 7.55 -0.61 -5.05
C HIS A 50 9.04 -0.40 -4.77
N ARG A 51 9.73 -1.37 -4.18
CA ARG A 51 11.17 -1.30 -3.98
C ARG A 51 11.88 -1.60 -5.30
N ILE A 52 11.88 -0.66 -6.24
CA ILE A 52 12.84 -0.68 -7.35
C ILE A 52 14.22 -0.42 -6.71
N GLY A 53 15.15 -1.35 -6.89
CA GLY A 53 16.40 -1.41 -6.12
C GLY A 53 17.22 -0.11 -6.11
N LYS A 54 17.85 0.19 -4.98
CA LYS A 54 18.92 1.20 -4.93
C LYS A 54 20.15 0.65 -5.62
N LYS A 55 20.67 1.37 -6.63
CA LYS A 55 22.10 1.71 -6.71
C LYS A 55 22.30 3.07 -7.38
N THR A 56 22.52 4.09 -6.56
CA THR A 56 23.52 5.12 -6.87
C THR A 56 24.31 5.37 -5.57
N PRO A 57 25.56 4.90 -5.44
CA PRO A 57 26.43 5.30 -4.35
C PRO A 57 27.04 6.68 -4.64
N SER A 58 27.11 7.49 -3.59
CA SER A 58 27.90 8.73 -3.37
C SER A 58 28.16 9.69 -4.55
N SER A 59 27.64 10.92 -4.44
CA SER A 59 28.47 12.14 -4.31
C SER A 59 27.60 13.40 -4.28
N ALA A 60 27.95 14.33 -3.39
CA ALA A 60 27.59 15.76 -3.36
C ALA A 60 26.19 16.17 -2.83
N GLY A 61 26.20 16.66 -1.58
CA GLY A 61 25.50 17.89 -1.19
C GLY A 61 23.99 17.83 -1.04
N TRP A 62 23.51 17.57 0.19
CA TRP A 62 22.22 18.11 0.62
C TRP A 62 22.44 19.60 0.91
N ARG A 63 22.14 20.44 -0.08
CA ARG A 63 21.64 21.79 0.11
C ARG A 63 20.22 21.83 -0.42
#